data_AF-A0A4Q9KZ23-F1
#
_entry.id   AF-A0A4Q9KZ23-F1
#
_cell.length_a   1.000
_cell.length_b   1.000
_cell.length_c   1.000
_cell.angle_alpha   90.00
_cell.angle_beta   90.00
_cell.angle_gamma   90.00
#
_symmetry.space_group_name_H-M   'P 1'
#
loop_
_entity.id
_entity.type
_entity.pdbx_description
1 polymer ?
#
loop_
_entity_poly.entity_id
_entity_poly.type
_entity_poly.pdbx_seq_one_letter_code
_entity_poly.pdbx_strand_id
1 'polypeptide(L)'
;MELNEINISEQDLIFIENLKKIKDIIFWWCDIHEMTFFKIKFLFLNEFYIELKYNREEDDLPNKTIKFIKEKFKKKYIVVKKI
;
A
#
# COMPACT_ATOMS: atom_id res chain seq x y z
N MET A 1 10.72 -1.46 -5.54
CA MET A 1 11.02 -2.67 -4.74
C MET A 1 9.87 -3.64 -4.91
N GLU A 2 10.11 -4.93 -5.07
CA GLU A 2 9.05 -5.93 -5.26
C GLU A 2 9.15 -6.99 -4.15
N LEU A 3 7.99 -7.36 -3.60
CA LEU A 3 7.86 -8.34 -2.52
C LEU A 3 6.69 -9.26 -2.84
N ASN A 4 6.86 -10.57 -2.65
CA ASN A 4 5.88 -11.59 -3.01
C ASN A 4 5.51 -12.40 -1.76
N GLU A 5 4.23 -12.81 -1.65
CA GLU A 5 3.75 -13.73 -0.61
C GLU A 5 4.06 -13.23 0.81
N ILE A 6 3.80 -11.95 1.07
CA ILE A 6 4.07 -11.32 2.37
C ILE A 6 2.78 -10.99 3.13
N ASN A 7 2.87 -11.03 4.45
CA ASN A 7 1.82 -10.50 5.32
C ASN A 7 2.24 -9.11 5.83
N ILE A 8 1.45 -8.09 5.52
CA ILE A 8 1.71 -6.70 5.88
C ILE A 8 0.99 -6.38 7.18
N SER A 9 1.79 -6.28 8.25
CA SER A 9 1.31 -5.83 9.55
C SER A 9 1.23 -4.31 9.65
N GLU A 10 0.63 -3.81 10.72
CA GLU A 10 0.64 -2.39 11.05
C GLU A 10 2.06 -1.81 11.15
N GLN A 11 3.01 -2.57 11.73
CA GLN A 11 4.39 -2.12 11.92
C GLN A 11 5.11 -1.94 10.59
N ASP A 12 4.80 -2.78 9.60
CA ASP A 12 5.37 -2.69 8.27
C ASP A 12 4.91 -1.40 7.57
N LEU A 13 3.63 -1.03 7.70
CA LEU A 13 3.12 0.23 7.14
C LEU A 13 3.77 1.45 7.80
N ILE A 14 3.96 1.43 9.12
CA ILE A 14 4.67 2.50 9.86
C ILE A 14 6.14 2.59 9.39
N PHE A 15 6.80 1.45 9.21
CA PHE A 15 8.16 1.42 8.68
C PHE A 15 8.21 2.02 7.27
N ILE A 16 7.28 1.62 6.39
CA ILE A 16 7.16 2.12 5.02
C ILE A 16 6.90 3.63 4.97
N GLU A 17 6.08 4.17 5.87
CA GLU A 17 5.86 5.63 5.99
C GLU A 17 7.18 6.38 6.17
N ASN A 18 8.13 5.82 6.91
CA ASN A 18 9.39 6.50 7.25
C ASN A 18 10.50 6.33 6.19
N LEU A 19 10.26 5.60 5.11
CA LEU A 19 11.23 5.41 4.02
C LEU A 19 11.34 6.69 3.17
N LYS A 20 12.54 7.29 3.13
CA LYS A 20 12.80 8.57 2.43
C LYS A 20 13.28 8.43 0.97
N LYS A 21 13.80 7.26 0.59
CA LYS A 21 14.50 7.08 -0.70
C LYS A 21 13.81 6.13 -1.67
N ILE A 22 12.71 5.50 -1.27
CA ILE A 22 12.00 4.54 -2.10
C ILE A 22 11.07 5.27 -3.04
N LYS A 23 11.13 4.94 -4.33
CA LYS A 23 10.23 5.45 -5.36
C LYS A 23 8.93 4.65 -5.40
N ASP A 24 9.02 3.34 -5.32
CA ASP A 24 7.86 2.46 -5.32
C ASP A 24 8.10 1.13 -4.59
N ILE A 25 7.00 0.56 -4.09
CA ILE A 25 6.93 -0.79 -3.55
C ILE A 25 5.76 -1.49 -4.23
N ILE A 26 6.00 -2.67 -4.78
CA ILE A 26 4.99 -3.54 -5.36
C ILE A 26 4.92 -4.78 -4.49
N PHE A 27 3.71 -5.10 -4.06
CA PHE A 27 3.38 -6.29 -3.32
C PHE A 27 2.58 -7.21 -4.23
N TRP A 28 3.05 -8.44 -4.41
CA TRP A 28 2.32 -9.49 -5.06
C TRP A 28 1.87 -10.51 -4.02
N TRP A 29 0.64 -11.02 -4.16
CA TRP A 29 0.06 -12.02 -3.27
C TRP A 29 0.25 -11.65 -1.79
N CYS A 30 -0.14 -10.43 -1.41
CA CYS A 30 0.07 -9.93 -0.06
C CYS A 30 -1.19 -9.92 0.78
N ASP A 31 -1.06 -10.21 2.06
CA ASP A 31 -2.13 -10.05 3.02
C ASP A 31 -2.05 -8.66 3.67
N ILE A 32 -3.14 -7.90 3.66
CA ILE A 32 -3.28 -6.64 4.38
C ILE A 32 -4.59 -6.66 5.14
N HIS A 33 -4.50 -6.54 6.46
CA HIS A 33 -5.67 -6.46 7.34
C HIS A 33 -6.68 -7.61 7.08
N GLU A 34 -6.16 -8.85 7.16
CA GLU A 34 -6.92 -10.10 7.00
C GLU A 34 -7.53 -10.30 5.60
N MET A 35 -6.99 -9.63 4.59
CA MET A 35 -7.40 -9.79 3.20
C MET A 35 -6.21 -9.99 2.30
N THR A 36 -6.29 -10.98 1.43
CA THR A 36 -5.28 -11.27 0.41
C THR A 36 -5.54 -10.43 -0.83
N PHE A 37 -4.47 -9.87 -1.37
CA PHE A 37 -4.46 -9.09 -2.59
C PHE A 37 -3.40 -9.66 -3.54
N PHE A 38 -3.79 -9.92 -4.78
CA PHE A 38 -2.89 -10.33 -5.83
C PHE A 38 -1.83 -9.27 -6.14
N LYS A 39 -2.21 -7.99 -6.21
CA LYS A 39 -1.27 -6.90 -6.54
C LYS A 39 -1.66 -5.55 -5.96
N ILE A 40 -0.77 -5.01 -5.10
CA ILE A 40 -0.85 -3.64 -4.61
C ILE A 40 0.47 -2.91 -4.85
N LYS A 41 0.40 -1.69 -5.37
CA LYS A 41 1.56 -0.83 -5.62
C LYS A 41 1.47 0.48 -4.84
N PHE A 42 2.46 0.76 -4.02
CA PHE A 42 2.69 2.07 -3.40
C PHE A 42 3.70 2.84 -4.25
N LEU A 43 3.31 4.01 -4.75
CA LEU A 43 4.17 4.91 -5.50
C LEU A 43 4.39 6.19 -4.68
N PHE A 44 5.62 6.43 -4.25
CA PHE A 44 6.04 7.57 -3.44
C PHE A 44 6.49 8.69 -4.37
N LEU A 45 5.58 9.62 -4.70
CA LEU A 45 5.89 10.73 -5.61
C LEU A 45 6.77 11.78 -4.94
N ASN A 46 6.55 12.02 -3.65
CA ASN A 46 7.38 12.87 -2.79
C ASN A 46 7.21 12.47 -1.31
N GLU A 47 7.83 13.21 -0.40
CA GLU A 47 7.81 12.92 1.04
C GLU A 47 6.39 12.82 1.63
N PHE A 48 5.45 13.58 1.08
CA PHE A 48 4.09 13.73 1.60
C PHE A 48 3.02 13.10 0.71
N TYR A 49 3.37 12.55 -0.45
CA TYR A 49 2.37 12.10 -1.44
C TYR A 49 2.64 10.67 -1.90
N ILE A 50 1.63 9.82 -1.75
CA ILE A 50 1.64 8.42 -2.17
C ILE A 50 0.44 8.15 -3.07
N GLU A 51 0.67 7.45 -4.18
CA GLU A 51 -0.39 6.78 -4.91
C GLU A 51 -0.44 5.30 -4.50
N LEU A 52 -1.61 4.87 -4.02
CA LEU A 52 -1.93 3.47 -3.78
C LEU A 52 -2.66 2.94 -5.02
N LYS A 53 -2.00 2.07 -5.76
CA LYS A 53 -2.47 1.50 -7.01
C LYS A 53 -2.86 0.04 -6.84
N TYR A 54 -3.99 -0.35 -7.42
CA TYR A 54 -4.49 -1.73 -7.41
C TYR A 54 -5.22 -2.05 -8.72
N ASN A 55 -5.21 -3.31 -9.13
CA ASN A 55 -5.91 -3.78 -10.32
C ASN A 55 -7.28 -4.33 -9.93
N ARG A 56 -8.39 -3.68 -10.33
CA ARG A 56 -9.75 -4.13 -9.97
C ARG A 56 -10.14 -5.47 -10.58
N GLU A 57 -9.53 -5.86 -11.69
CA GLU A 57 -9.83 -7.14 -12.33
C GLU A 57 -9.30 -8.32 -11.51
N GLU A 58 -8.23 -8.07 -10.74
CA GLU A 58 -7.58 -9.07 -9.90
C GLU A 58 -8.00 -8.93 -8.43
N ASP A 59 -8.19 -7.70 -7.96
CA ASP A 59 -8.49 -7.38 -6.57
C ASP A 59 -9.45 -6.18 -6.45
N ASP A 60 -10.53 -6.30 -5.67
CA ASP A 60 -11.20 -5.10 -5.16
C ASP A 60 -10.51 -4.64 -3.88
N LEU A 61 -10.20 -3.34 -3.76
CA LEU A 61 -9.55 -2.78 -2.58
C LEU A 61 -10.60 -2.16 -1.64
N PRO A 62 -11.03 -2.85 -0.58
CA PRO A 62 -12.20 -2.42 0.18
C PRO A 62 -11.92 -1.17 0.99
N ASN A 63 -12.96 -0.38 1.24
CA ASN A 63 -12.86 0.85 2.03
C ASN A 63 -12.24 0.63 3.42
N LYS A 64 -12.44 -0.54 4.05
CA LYS A 64 -11.81 -0.87 5.33
C LYS A 64 -10.29 -0.94 5.24
N THR A 65 -9.75 -1.55 4.18
CA THR A 65 -8.31 -1.68 3.93
C THR A 65 -7.71 -0.32 3.56
N ILE A 66 -8.40 0.46 2.72
CA ILE A 66 -7.99 1.83 2.39
C ILE A 66 -7.92 2.69 3.66
N LYS A 67 -8.93 2.60 4.52
CA LYS A 67 -8.97 3.34 5.79
C LYS A 67 -7.83 2.90 6.72
N PHE A 68 -7.62 1.59 6.88
CA PHE A 68 -6.52 1.03 7.66
C PHE A 68 -5.17 1.59 7.20
N ILE A 69 -4.89 1.57 5.89
CA ILE A 69 -3.64 2.12 5.34
C ILE A 69 -3.54 3.62 5.64
N LYS A 70 -4.58 4.41 5.32
CA LYS A 70 -4.57 5.87 5.57
C LYS A 70 -4.34 6.25 7.02
N GLU A 71 -4.90 5.48 7.96
CA GLU A 71 -4.70 5.72 9.40
C GLU A 71 -3.27 5.46 9.86
N LYS A 72 -2.48 4.64 9.15
CA LYS A 72 -1.06 4.40 9.47
C LYS A 72 -0.15 5.41 8.79
N PHE A 73 -0.47 5.85 7.59
CA PHE A 73 0.25 6.91 6.87
C PHE A 73 -0.23 8.32 7.24
N LYS A 74 -0.28 8.65 8.54
CA LYS A 74 -0.91 9.89 9.03
C LYS A 74 -0.27 11.16 8.48
N LYS A 75 1.02 11.13 8.13
CA LYS A 75 1.76 12.30 7.63
C LYS A 75 1.73 12.43 6.11
N LYS A 76 1.15 11.46 5.42
CA LYS A 76 1.17 11.39 3.95
C LYS A 76 -0.23 11.41 3.38
N TYR A 77 -0.39 12.17 2.31
CA TYR A 77 -1.58 12.17 1.49
C TYR A 77 -1.57 10.94 0.58
N ILE A 78 -2.57 10.08 0.73
CA ILE A 78 -2.74 8.87 -0.08
C ILE A 78 -3.91 9.06 -1.04
N VAL A 79 -3.59 8.94 -2.34
CA VAL A 79 -4.59 8.82 -3.41
C VAL A 79 -4.68 7.37 -3.86
N VAL A 80 -5.89 6.84 -3.88
CA VAL A 80 -6.15 5.48 -4.38
C VAL A 80 -6.47 5.58 -5.87
N LYS A 81 -5.77 4.80 -6.69
CA LYS A 81 -5.97 4.73 -8.15
C LYS A 81 -6.16 3.30 -8.59
N LYS A 82 -7.18 3.06 -9.41
CA LYS A 82 -7.28 1.82 -10.17
C LYS A 82 -6.30 1.89 -11.35
N ILE A 83 -5.60 0.79 -11.61
CA ILE A 83 -4.82 0.54 -12.85
C ILE A 83 -5.45 -0.59 -13.64
#